data_AF-A0A448YH95-F1
#
_entry.id   AF-A0A448YH95-F1
#
_cell.length_a   1.000
_cell.length_b   1.000
_cell.length_c   1.000
_cell.angle_alpha   90.00
_cell.angle_beta   90.00
_cell.angle_gamma   90.00
#
_symmetry.space_group_name_H-M   'P 1'
#
loop_
_entity.id
_entity.type
_entity.pdbx_description
1 polymer ?
#
loop_
_entity_poly.entity_id
_entity_poly.type
_entity_poly.pdbx_seq_one_letter_code
_entity_poly.pdbx_strand_id
1 'polypeptide(L)'
;MSDPEIENVIEEGAISSVPRVGSSHGSSLLSSTVQFLQQEPQLSLLCGGLAGALSRTAVSPVERVKVLYQVQGPTNSYTKGTLRTVYQIWKEEGYKGLFRGNGINCIRIFPYSAVQYSVYMQLKAWYQRGSDLPESENLPTFEKLVAGGIAGFASVLVTYPMDLVKTRLSIQTATSLKNLNDSTAVIRQKPLGMYGSLKDIYKNEGGFRALYRGLMPTSCGVAPYVGLNFAIYESMKEAIDEKYRSNPIVILTMGALSGGIAQTMVYPFDILRRRFQVATLKGGKMGFQYKSTWDALRTIVVKEGVKGLFRGWQANMWKIMPSMAVQWASYDLIKEFLKGM
;
A
#
# COMPACT_ATOMS: atom_id res chain seq x y z
N MET A 1 -55.31 33.79 28.06
CA MET A 1 -54.75 32.54 28.60
C MET A 1 -54.21 31.78 27.38
N SER A 2 -53.14 32.28 26.74
CA SER A 2 -51.72 32.30 27.14
C SER A 2 -51.02 31.01 26.72
N ASP A 3 -49.90 31.00 25.99
CA ASP A 3 -49.21 31.93 25.09
C ASP A 3 -48.06 31.10 24.47
N PRO A 4 -47.66 31.31 23.21
CA PRO A 4 -46.50 30.67 22.61
C PRO A 4 -45.27 31.59 22.72
N GLU A 5 -44.50 31.48 23.79
CA GLU A 5 -43.20 32.17 23.96
C GLU A 5 -42.16 31.22 24.57
N ILE A 6 -41.60 30.29 23.78
CA ILE A 6 -40.24 29.77 24.00
C ILE A 6 -39.60 29.45 22.63
N GLU A 7 -39.59 30.44 21.75
CA GLU A 7 -38.85 30.37 20.48
C GLU A 7 -38.48 31.80 20.06
N ASN A 8 -37.67 32.49 20.88
CA ASN A 8 -36.93 33.72 20.53
C ASN A 8 -36.21 34.30 21.76
N VAL A 9 -35.15 33.65 22.24
CA VAL A 9 -34.07 34.36 22.96
C VAL A 9 -32.78 33.60 22.71
N ILE A 10 -31.94 34.14 21.82
CA ILE A 10 -30.46 34.20 21.83
C ILE A 10 -30.08 34.49 20.36
N GLU A 11 -30.47 35.69 19.92
CA GLU A 11 -29.73 36.44 18.91
C GLU A 11 -29.50 37.84 19.52
N GLU A 12 -28.38 38.45 19.14
CA GLU A 12 -27.83 39.73 19.60
C GLU A 12 -26.98 39.74 20.88
N GLY A 13 -25.67 39.72 20.67
CA GLY A 13 -24.65 39.94 21.69
C GLY A 13 -23.22 39.91 21.14
N ALA A 14 -22.93 40.81 20.20
CA ALA A 14 -21.62 41.37 19.85
C ALA A 14 -20.33 40.56 20.16
N ILE A 15 -19.69 40.00 19.13
CA ILE A 15 -18.22 39.92 19.06
C ILE A 15 -17.74 40.42 17.68
N SER A 16 -17.39 41.70 17.69
CA SER A 16 -16.17 42.27 17.10
C SER A 16 -15.81 41.88 15.65
N SER A 17 -16.04 42.86 14.78
CA SER A 17 -15.46 43.05 13.45
C SER A 17 -13.95 42.76 13.38
N VAL A 18 -13.58 41.67 12.71
CA VAL A 18 -12.23 41.50 12.16
C VAL A 18 -12.20 42.15 10.77
N PRO A 19 -11.27 43.09 10.49
CA PRO A 19 -11.26 43.78 9.22
C PRO A 19 -10.89 42.83 8.08
N ARG A 20 -11.76 42.75 7.06
CA ARG A 20 -11.48 42.10 5.77
C ARG A 20 -10.36 42.87 5.06
N VAL A 21 -9.13 42.38 5.19
CA VAL A 21 -8.00 42.82 4.35
C VAL A 21 -8.27 42.35 2.92
N GLY A 22 -8.31 43.31 2.00
CA GLY A 22 -8.59 43.08 0.59
C GLY A 22 -7.58 42.17 -0.11
N SER A 23 -8.10 41.16 -0.81
CA SER A 23 -7.40 40.49 -1.92
C SER A 23 -8.44 39.86 -2.88
N SER A 24 -9.22 40.72 -3.56
CA SER A 24 -10.34 40.30 -4.42
C SER A 24 -9.96 39.43 -5.63
N HIS A 25 -8.67 39.28 -5.95
CA HIS A 25 -8.19 38.40 -7.02
C HIS A 25 -7.70 37.02 -6.53
N GLY A 26 -7.33 36.88 -5.25
CA GLY A 26 -6.90 35.59 -4.69
C GLY A 26 -8.07 34.69 -4.28
N SER A 27 -9.15 35.31 -3.81
CA SER A 27 -10.36 34.60 -3.37
C SER A 27 -11.14 33.94 -4.50
N SER A 28 -11.14 34.53 -5.71
CA SER A 28 -11.84 33.94 -6.87
C SER A 28 -11.11 32.74 -7.47
N LEU A 29 -9.78 32.75 -7.47
CA LEU A 29 -8.96 31.62 -7.91
C LEU A 29 -9.00 30.47 -6.91
N LEU A 30 -8.98 30.79 -5.60
CA LEU A 30 -9.15 29.79 -4.54
C LEU A 30 -10.55 29.18 -4.58
N SER A 31 -11.60 29.98 -4.71
CA SER A 31 -12.98 29.45 -4.82
C SER A 31 -13.17 28.61 -6.08
N SER A 32 -12.63 29.03 -7.23
CA SER A 32 -12.68 28.26 -8.48
C SER A 32 -11.91 26.94 -8.37
N THR A 33 -10.77 26.95 -7.66
CA THR A 33 -9.97 25.73 -7.40
C THR A 33 -10.69 24.79 -6.45
N VAL A 34 -11.30 25.30 -5.38
CA VAL A 34 -12.10 24.51 -4.44
C VAL A 34 -13.29 23.89 -5.17
N GLN A 35 -14.01 24.66 -5.99
CA GLN A 35 -15.15 24.17 -6.75
C GLN A 35 -14.75 23.11 -7.81
N PHE A 36 -13.58 23.26 -8.43
CA PHE A 36 -13.02 22.23 -9.31
C PHE A 36 -12.64 20.95 -8.56
N LEU A 37 -12.07 21.08 -7.36
CA LEU A 37 -11.70 19.94 -6.51
C LEU A 37 -12.90 19.23 -5.89
N GLN A 38 -14.04 19.92 -5.75
CA GLN A 38 -15.28 19.36 -5.23
C GLN A 38 -16.04 18.48 -6.24
N GLN A 39 -15.63 18.46 -7.51
CA GLN A 39 -16.16 17.51 -8.49
C GLN A 39 -15.91 16.07 -8.02
N GLU A 40 -16.95 15.23 -8.00
CA GLU A 40 -16.92 13.88 -7.38
C GLU A 40 -15.71 13.01 -7.77
N PRO A 41 -15.26 12.91 -9.05
CA PRO A 41 -14.10 12.08 -9.37
C PRO A 41 -12.78 12.64 -8.83
N GLN A 42 -12.57 13.96 -8.88
CA GLN A 42 -11.38 14.63 -8.35
C GLN A 42 -11.36 14.58 -6.83
N LEU A 43 -12.51 14.82 -6.20
CA LEU A 43 -12.68 14.77 -4.75
C LEU A 43 -12.37 13.36 -4.23
N SER A 44 -12.95 12.32 -4.82
CA SER A 44 -12.67 10.94 -4.44
C SER A 44 -11.21 10.55 -4.66
N LEU A 45 -10.56 11.04 -5.72
CA LEU A 45 -9.13 10.81 -5.94
C LEU A 45 -8.27 11.49 -4.87
N LEU A 46 -8.57 12.74 -4.51
CA LEU A 46 -7.85 13.50 -3.51
C LEU A 46 -8.03 12.90 -2.11
N CYS A 47 -9.28 12.66 -1.71
CA CYS A 47 -9.61 11.99 -0.43
C CYS A 47 -8.94 10.63 -0.35
N GLY A 48 -9.08 9.80 -1.39
CA GLY A 48 -8.45 8.48 -1.46
C GLY A 48 -6.92 8.55 -1.41
N GLY A 49 -6.32 9.55 -2.07
CA GLY A 49 -4.88 9.80 -2.07
C GLY A 49 -4.34 10.16 -0.68
N LEU A 50 -4.97 11.15 -0.03
CA LEU A 50 -4.59 11.62 1.30
C LEU A 50 -4.85 10.57 2.38
N ALA A 51 -6.03 9.94 2.37
CA ALA A 51 -6.38 8.86 3.28
C ALA A 51 -5.43 7.66 3.12
N GLY A 52 -5.08 7.32 1.88
CA GLY A 52 -4.06 6.33 1.58
C GLY A 52 -2.70 6.69 2.17
N ALA A 53 -2.26 7.95 2.02
CA ALA A 53 -0.98 8.42 2.55
C ALA A 53 -0.93 8.39 4.10
N LEU A 54 -2.02 8.81 4.76
CA LEU A 54 -2.17 8.73 6.22
C LEU A 54 -2.13 7.28 6.70
N SER A 55 -2.88 6.38 6.05
CA SER A 55 -2.86 4.95 6.35
C SER A 55 -1.46 4.34 6.24
N ARG A 56 -0.75 4.60 5.14
CA ARG A 56 0.64 4.11 4.95
C ARG A 56 1.59 4.64 6.01
N THR A 57 1.42 5.89 6.40
CA THR A 57 2.24 6.52 7.44
C THR A 57 1.98 5.90 8.81
N ALA A 58 0.71 5.73 9.20
CA ALA A 58 0.33 5.13 10.48
C ALA A 58 0.92 3.72 10.66
N VAL A 59 0.91 2.91 9.59
CA VAL A 59 1.41 1.52 9.65
C VAL A 59 2.86 1.35 9.21
N SER A 60 3.57 2.44 8.90
CA SER A 60 4.95 2.40 8.42
C SER A 60 5.92 1.64 9.35
N PRO A 61 5.86 1.80 10.69
CA PRO A 61 6.74 1.06 11.59
C PRO A 61 6.59 -0.46 11.43
N VAL A 62 5.36 -0.96 11.33
CA VAL A 62 5.06 -2.40 11.19
C VAL A 62 5.40 -2.90 9.78
N GLU A 63 5.10 -2.10 8.75
CA GLU A 63 5.51 -2.39 7.36
C GLU A 63 7.03 -2.53 7.25
N ARG A 64 7.77 -1.66 7.94
CA ARG A 64 9.24 -1.75 7.98
C ARG A 64 9.69 -3.05 8.62
N VAL A 65 9.12 -3.44 9.77
CA VAL A 65 9.43 -4.73 10.41
C VAL A 65 9.14 -5.91 9.48
N LYS A 66 7.99 -5.91 8.79
CA LYS A 66 7.65 -6.92 7.78
C LYS A 66 8.78 -7.04 6.76
N VAL A 67 9.16 -5.94 6.10
CA VAL A 67 10.20 -5.95 5.06
C VAL A 67 11.51 -6.51 5.62
N LEU A 68 11.93 -6.08 6.82
CA LEU A 68 13.15 -6.58 7.46
C LEU A 68 13.08 -8.07 7.78
N TYR A 69 11.92 -8.60 8.17
CA TYR A 69 11.74 -10.04 8.39
C TYR A 69 11.84 -10.83 7.09
N GLN A 70 11.27 -10.32 5.99
CA GLN A 70 11.26 -10.99 4.68
C GLN A 70 12.66 -11.09 4.03
N VAL A 71 13.52 -10.12 4.32
CA VAL A 71 14.86 -9.97 3.72
C VAL A 71 16.03 -10.26 4.66
N GLN A 72 15.73 -10.74 5.87
CA GLN A 72 16.78 -11.23 6.77
C GLN A 72 17.44 -12.47 6.16
N GLY A 73 18.76 -12.39 5.97
CA GLY A 73 19.60 -13.51 5.53
C GLY A 73 19.83 -14.54 6.65
N PRO A 74 20.98 -15.23 6.66
CA PRO A 74 21.33 -16.21 7.70
C PRO A 74 21.48 -15.57 9.09
N THR A 75 21.82 -14.29 9.15
CA THR A 75 21.91 -13.55 10.41
C THR A 75 20.50 -13.20 10.88
N ASN A 76 20.02 -13.94 11.88
CA ASN A 76 18.75 -13.72 12.57
C ASN A 76 18.81 -12.45 13.46
N SER A 77 19.05 -11.27 12.86
CA SER A 77 19.22 -10.00 13.59
C SER A 77 17.95 -9.51 14.27
N TYR A 78 16.77 -9.93 13.79
CA TYR A 78 15.49 -9.53 14.35
C TYR A 78 14.59 -10.74 14.62
N THR A 79 14.65 -11.26 15.84
CA THR A 79 13.93 -12.48 16.28
C THR A 79 12.95 -12.26 17.42
N LYS A 80 12.99 -11.10 18.08
CA LYS A 80 12.29 -10.87 19.34
C LYS A 80 10.83 -10.38 19.18
N GLY A 81 10.20 -10.66 18.05
CA GLY A 81 8.80 -10.27 17.77
C GLY A 81 8.62 -8.81 17.35
N THR A 82 7.45 -8.52 16.75
CA THR A 82 7.20 -7.27 16.01
C THR A 82 7.45 -6.00 16.83
N LEU A 83 6.87 -5.88 18.02
CA LEU A 83 6.99 -4.67 18.85
C LEU A 83 8.41 -4.44 19.35
N ARG A 84 9.11 -5.51 19.76
CA ARG A 84 10.51 -5.38 20.19
C ARG A 84 11.41 -5.02 19.02
N THR A 85 11.12 -5.49 17.81
CA THR A 85 11.82 -5.06 16.60
C THR A 85 11.55 -3.59 16.27
N VAL A 86 10.30 -3.09 16.43
CA VAL A 86 10.00 -1.65 16.30
C VAL A 86 10.84 -0.84 17.29
N TYR A 87 10.86 -1.25 18.57
CA TYR A 87 11.65 -0.59 19.61
C TYR A 87 13.16 -0.63 19.31
N GLN A 88 13.67 -1.78 18.84
CA GLN A 88 15.05 -1.92 18.42
C GLN A 88 15.41 -0.95 17.28
N ILE A 89 14.58 -0.84 16.24
CA ILE A 89 14.80 0.12 15.14
C ILE A 89 14.78 1.54 15.67
N TRP A 90 13.85 1.87 16.56
CA TRP A 90 13.78 3.20 17.17
C TRP A 90 15.06 3.54 17.95
N LYS A 91 15.61 2.59 18.71
CA LYS A 91 16.86 2.77 19.45
C LYS A 91 18.09 2.85 18.54
N GLU A 92 18.13 2.08 17.45
CA GLU A 92 19.29 1.99 16.55
C GLU A 92 19.33 3.07 15.45
N GLU A 93 18.16 3.57 15.00
CA GLU A 93 18.03 4.48 13.85
C GLU A 93 17.20 5.74 14.16
N GLY A 94 16.66 5.86 15.36
CA GLY A 94 15.76 6.94 15.75
C GLY A 94 14.37 6.82 15.11
N TYR A 95 13.50 7.80 15.40
CA TYR A 95 12.12 7.79 14.90
C TYR A 95 12.07 7.84 13.35
N LYS A 96 13.00 8.58 12.71
CA LYS A 96 13.12 8.64 11.24
C LYS A 96 13.43 7.27 10.63
N GLY A 97 14.06 6.37 11.39
CA GLY A 97 14.24 4.97 11.02
C GLY A 97 12.91 4.31 10.71
N LEU A 98 11.90 4.42 11.57
CA LEU A 98 10.61 3.75 11.40
C LEU A 98 9.88 4.09 10.10
N PHE A 99 10.18 5.25 9.50
CA PHE A 99 9.52 5.77 8.30
C PHE A 99 10.33 5.69 7.01
N ARG A 100 11.46 4.95 7.00
CA ARG A 100 12.26 4.83 5.77
C ARG A 100 11.54 4.11 4.66
N GLY A 101 11.50 4.76 3.50
CA GLY A 101 10.74 4.33 2.33
C GLY A 101 9.27 4.77 2.34
N ASN A 102 8.74 5.30 3.46
CA ASN A 102 7.33 5.72 3.54
C ASN A 102 7.00 6.88 2.57
N GLY A 103 7.91 7.84 2.39
CA GLY A 103 7.70 8.91 1.41
C GLY A 103 7.43 8.38 -0.01
N ILE A 104 8.14 7.33 -0.42
CA ILE A 104 7.90 6.69 -1.72
C ILE A 104 6.54 5.97 -1.75
N ASN A 105 6.14 5.34 -0.65
CA ASN A 105 4.80 4.74 -0.53
C ASN A 105 3.71 5.77 -0.78
N CYS A 106 3.81 6.96 -0.19
CA CYS A 106 2.81 8.03 -0.34
C CYS A 106 2.82 8.59 -1.77
N ILE A 107 3.99 8.91 -2.33
CA ILE A 107 4.11 9.44 -3.70
C ILE A 107 3.56 8.44 -4.71
N ARG A 108 3.76 7.13 -4.50
CA ARG A 108 3.32 6.07 -5.42
C ARG A 108 1.80 5.98 -5.55
N ILE A 109 1.01 6.48 -4.59
CA ILE A 109 -0.46 6.36 -4.62
C ILE A 109 -1.04 7.03 -5.86
N PHE A 110 -0.59 8.24 -6.18
CA PHE A 110 -1.11 9.02 -7.32
C PHE A 110 -0.87 8.35 -8.69
N PRO A 111 0.38 8.03 -9.11
CA PRO A 111 0.61 7.38 -10.40
C PRO A 111 -0.01 5.97 -10.46
N TYR A 112 -0.07 5.27 -9.33
CA TYR A 112 -0.73 3.97 -9.26
C TYR A 112 -2.24 4.10 -9.57
N SER A 113 -2.94 4.99 -8.87
CA SER A 113 -4.37 5.22 -9.07
C SER A 113 -4.69 5.79 -10.45
N ALA A 114 -3.85 6.71 -10.97
CA ALA A 114 -4.05 7.31 -12.29
C ALA A 114 -3.99 6.26 -13.41
N VAL A 115 -2.97 5.39 -13.39
CA VAL A 115 -2.83 4.32 -14.40
C VAL A 115 -3.94 3.29 -14.23
N GLN A 116 -4.24 2.87 -13.00
CA GLN A 116 -5.30 1.90 -12.75
C GLN A 116 -6.65 2.40 -13.24
N TYR A 117 -7.03 3.64 -12.92
CA TYR A 117 -8.27 4.23 -13.39
C TYR A 117 -8.31 4.35 -14.92
N SER A 118 -7.24 4.88 -15.53
CA SER A 118 -7.17 5.08 -16.98
C SER A 118 -7.29 3.77 -17.77
N VAL A 119 -6.62 2.70 -17.32
CA VAL A 119 -6.71 1.38 -17.98
C VAL A 119 -8.07 0.74 -17.72
N TYR A 120 -8.60 0.85 -16.50
CA TYR A 120 -9.92 0.33 -16.17
C TYR A 120 -11.02 0.98 -17.03
N MET A 121 -11.00 2.31 -17.19
CA MET A 121 -11.97 3.03 -18.02
C MET A 121 -11.89 2.64 -19.49
N GLN A 122 -10.68 2.47 -20.04
CA GLN A 122 -10.50 2.01 -21.42
C GLN A 122 -11.03 0.59 -21.63
N LEU A 123 -10.72 -0.33 -20.70
CA LEU A 123 -11.23 -1.70 -20.77
C LEU A 123 -12.75 -1.75 -20.60
N LYS A 124 -13.31 -0.96 -19.68
CA LYS A 124 -14.75 -0.85 -19.50
C LYS A 124 -15.44 -0.36 -20.78
N ALA A 125 -14.93 0.71 -21.39
CA ALA A 125 -15.48 1.22 -22.65
C ALA A 125 -15.36 0.21 -23.80
N TRP A 126 -14.27 -0.56 -23.84
CA TRP A 126 -14.09 -1.63 -24.81
C TRP A 126 -15.12 -2.76 -24.64
N TYR A 127 -15.34 -3.22 -23.40
CA TYR A 127 -16.36 -4.24 -23.12
C TYR A 127 -17.78 -3.75 -23.41
N GLN A 128 -18.14 -2.52 -23.01
CA GLN A 128 -19.47 -1.96 -23.27
C GLN A 128 -19.78 -1.85 -24.77
N ARG A 129 -18.78 -1.48 -25.58
CA ARG A 129 -18.91 -1.44 -27.05
C ARG A 129 -19.09 -2.82 -27.67
N GLY A 130 -18.51 -3.87 -27.07
CA GLY A 130 -18.62 -5.23 -27.57
C GLY A 130 -19.93 -5.95 -27.21
N SER A 131 -20.63 -5.47 -26.18
CA SER A 131 -21.83 -6.13 -25.63
C SER A 131 -23.13 -5.33 -25.79
N ASP A 132 -23.12 -4.21 -26.52
CA ASP A 132 -24.24 -3.26 -26.67
C ASP A 132 -24.90 -2.86 -25.33
N LEU A 133 -24.11 -2.86 -24.25
CA LEU A 133 -24.60 -2.49 -22.92
C LEU A 133 -24.68 -0.96 -22.81
N PRO A 134 -25.77 -0.41 -22.24
CA PRO A 134 -25.87 1.01 -21.93
C PRO A 134 -24.68 1.49 -21.08
N GLU A 135 -24.21 2.71 -21.32
CA GLU A 135 -23.07 3.29 -20.59
C GLU A 135 -23.29 3.35 -19.06
N SER A 136 -24.56 3.42 -18.65
CA SER A 136 -25.02 3.41 -17.25
C SER A 136 -24.99 2.04 -16.58
N GLU A 137 -24.88 0.95 -17.34
CA GLU A 137 -24.91 -0.40 -16.77
C GLU A 137 -23.51 -0.85 -16.31
N ASN A 138 -23.47 -1.53 -15.16
CA ASN A 138 -22.24 -2.07 -14.61
C ASN A 138 -21.81 -3.32 -15.38
N LEU A 139 -20.50 -3.48 -15.60
CA LEU A 139 -19.97 -4.72 -16.16
C LEU A 139 -20.36 -5.93 -15.28
N PRO A 140 -20.62 -7.11 -15.88
CA PRO A 140 -20.79 -8.33 -15.12
C PRO A 140 -19.53 -8.63 -14.29
N THR A 141 -19.71 -9.43 -13.23
CA THR A 141 -18.68 -9.66 -12.20
C THR A 141 -17.36 -10.14 -12.78
N PHE A 142 -17.40 -10.99 -13.83
CA PHE A 142 -16.21 -11.56 -14.44
C PHE A 142 -15.40 -10.52 -15.23
N GLU A 143 -16.04 -9.76 -16.12
CA GLU A 143 -15.42 -8.70 -16.92
C GLU A 143 -14.88 -7.59 -16.01
N LYS A 144 -15.61 -7.24 -14.96
CA LYS A 144 -15.16 -6.28 -13.94
C LYS A 144 -13.89 -6.78 -13.23
N LEU A 145 -13.83 -8.06 -12.89
CA LEU A 145 -12.66 -8.68 -12.26
C LEU A 145 -11.46 -8.72 -13.22
N VAL A 146 -11.67 -9.09 -14.48
CA VAL A 146 -10.61 -9.11 -15.51
C VAL A 146 -10.11 -7.70 -15.80
N ALA A 147 -11.01 -6.75 -16.05
CA ALA A 147 -10.66 -5.35 -16.28
C ALA A 147 -9.92 -4.74 -15.08
N GLY A 148 -10.40 -5.00 -13.86
CA GLY A 148 -9.74 -4.59 -12.62
C GLY A 148 -8.37 -5.24 -12.43
N GLY A 149 -8.22 -6.52 -12.79
CA GLY A 149 -6.97 -7.26 -12.73
C GLY A 149 -5.92 -6.73 -13.70
N ILE A 150 -6.28 -6.50 -14.97
CA ILE A 150 -5.39 -5.92 -15.98
C ILE A 150 -5.00 -4.50 -15.59
N ALA A 151 -5.96 -3.68 -15.16
CA ALA A 151 -5.70 -2.32 -14.70
C ALA A 151 -4.76 -2.27 -13.48
N GLY A 152 -4.97 -3.16 -12.51
CA GLY A 152 -4.09 -3.31 -11.36
C GLY A 152 -2.70 -3.79 -11.74
N PHE A 153 -2.58 -4.70 -12.70
CA PHE A 153 -1.28 -5.17 -13.18
C PHE A 153 -0.54 -4.07 -13.95
N ALA A 154 -1.22 -3.34 -14.82
CA ALA A 154 -0.64 -2.20 -15.55
C ALA A 154 -0.13 -1.12 -14.60
N SER A 155 -0.86 -0.78 -13.54
CA SER A 155 -0.39 0.17 -12.53
C SER A 155 0.79 -0.35 -11.71
N VAL A 156 0.83 -1.66 -11.41
CA VAL A 156 2.02 -2.30 -10.80
C VAL A 156 3.23 -2.21 -11.73
N LEU A 157 3.09 -2.47 -13.03
CA LEU A 157 4.17 -2.36 -14.01
C LEU A 157 4.76 -0.95 -14.01
N VAL A 158 3.93 0.07 -14.19
CA VAL A 158 4.40 1.47 -14.25
C VAL A 158 5.06 1.90 -12.94
N THR A 159 4.50 1.49 -11.80
CA THR A 159 5.00 1.91 -10.48
C THR A 159 6.04 0.97 -9.88
N TYR A 160 6.45 -0.09 -10.59
CA TYR A 160 7.36 -1.11 -10.08
C TYR A 160 8.73 -0.55 -9.65
N PRO A 161 9.40 0.35 -10.42
CA PRO A 161 10.67 0.93 -10.00
C PRO A 161 10.59 1.64 -8.64
N MET A 162 9.45 2.26 -8.33
CA MET A 162 9.23 2.91 -7.03
C MET A 162 9.14 1.89 -5.89
N ASP A 163 8.48 0.75 -6.10
CA ASP A 163 8.38 -0.31 -5.08
C ASP A 163 9.74 -1.00 -4.84
N LEU A 164 10.54 -1.18 -5.89
CA LEU A 164 11.91 -1.67 -5.77
C LEU A 164 12.76 -0.70 -4.91
N VAL A 165 12.76 0.59 -5.26
CA VAL A 165 13.55 1.60 -4.54
C VAL A 165 13.08 1.73 -3.09
N LYS A 166 11.77 1.78 -2.84
CA LYS A 166 11.19 1.76 -1.48
C LYS A 166 11.77 0.62 -0.65
N THR A 167 11.71 -0.60 -1.17
CA THR A 167 12.17 -1.80 -0.45
C THR A 167 13.64 -1.67 -0.06
N ARG A 168 14.47 -1.19 -0.98
CA ARG A 168 15.90 -0.97 -0.72
C ARG A 168 16.13 0.12 0.33
N LEU A 169 15.43 1.24 0.25
CA LEU A 169 15.54 2.32 1.24
C LEU A 169 15.14 1.85 2.65
N SER A 170 14.12 1.00 2.77
CA SER A 170 13.69 0.44 4.06
C SER A 170 14.73 -0.49 4.69
N ILE A 171 15.67 -1.02 3.91
CA ILE A 171 16.68 -2.00 4.37
C ILE A 171 18.07 -1.38 4.48
N GLN A 172 18.38 -0.31 3.73
CA GLN A 172 19.72 0.31 3.62
C GLN A 172 20.41 0.62 4.95
N THR A 173 19.67 0.85 6.04
CA THR A 173 20.24 1.09 7.38
C THR A 173 19.98 0.01 8.41
N ALA A 174 19.30 -1.06 8.00
CA ALA A 174 19.06 -2.20 8.86
C ALA A 174 20.38 -2.75 9.41
N THR A 175 20.35 -3.14 10.68
CA THR A 175 21.48 -3.74 11.38
C THR A 175 21.92 -5.06 10.72
N SER A 176 21.00 -5.80 10.08
CA SER A 176 21.37 -6.94 9.21
C SER A 176 22.32 -6.55 8.07
N LEU A 177 22.25 -5.32 7.54
CA LEU A 177 23.22 -4.82 6.58
C LEU A 177 24.50 -4.29 7.23
N LYS A 178 24.45 -3.78 8.47
CA LYS A 178 25.63 -3.32 9.21
C LYS A 178 26.54 -4.50 9.57
N ASN A 179 25.96 -5.62 10.02
CA ASN A 179 26.73 -6.81 10.38
C ASN A 179 27.40 -7.49 9.17
N LEU A 180 26.91 -7.26 7.95
CA LEU A 180 27.58 -7.70 6.71
C LEU A 180 28.78 -6.81 6.32
N ASN A 181 29.00 -5.68 7.00
CA ASN A 181 30.08 -4.74 6.68
C ASN A 181 31.39 -4.98 7.48
N ASP A 182 31.46 -5.99 8.35
CA ASP A 182 32.60 -6.23 9.24
C ASP A 182 33.89 -6.70 8.55
N SER A 183 34.04 -6.60 7.22
CA SER A 183 35.30 -7.02 6.60
C SER A 183 35.87 -6.22 5.44
N THR A 184 35.17 -5.35 4.68
CA THR A 184 35.86 -4.67 3.54
C THR A 184 35.09 -3.57 2.78
N ALA A 185 33.99 -2.99 3.29
CA ALA A 185 33.23 -1.98 2.53
C ALA A 185 33.34 -0.58 3.16
N VAL A 186 34.49 0.05 2.91
CA VAL A 186 34.75 1.47 3.09
C VAL A 186 33.77 2.28 2.21
N ILE A 187 33.04 3.23 2.83
CA ILE A 187 32.37 4.40 2.24
C ILE A 187 31.18 4.16 1.29
N ARG A 188 29.99 3.91 1.85
CA ARG A 188 28.78 4.65 1.47
C ARG A 188 28.02 4.99 2.76
N GLN A 189 28.54 5.96 3.50
CA GLN A 189 27.98 6.35 4.81
C GLN A 189 26.64 7.10 4.71
N LYS A 190 26.27 7.62 3.54
CA LYS A 190 24.95 8.25 3.35
C LYS A 190 23.99 7.27 2.70
N PRO A 191 22.83 6.96 3.32
CA PRO A 191 21.77 6.20 2.64
C PRO A 191 21.38 6.97 1.38
N LEU A 192 21.33 6.27 0.24
CA LEU A 192 20.98 6.88 -1.03
C LEU A 192 19.53 7.38 -0.95
N GLY A 193 19.24 8.53 -1.52
CA GLY A 193 17.86 8.97 -1.73
C GLY A 193 17.15 8.10 -2.79
N MET A 194 15.89 8.44 -3.09
CA MET A 194 15.13 7.77 -4.16
C MET A 194 15.87 7.83 -5.51
N TYR A 195 16.26 9.03 -5.94
CA TYR A 195 16.99 9.24 -7.20
C TYR A 195 18.36 8.55 -7.19
N GLY A 196 19.09 8.64 -6.07
CA GLY A 196 20.40 7.99 -5.93
C GLY A 196 20.29 6.47 -6.07
N SER A 197 19.29 5.86 -5.42
CA SER A 197 19.05 4.42 -5.52
C SER A 197 18.61 4.01 -6.92
N LEU A 198 17.75 4.79 -7.58
CA LEU A 198 17.32 4.52 -8.95
C LEU A 198 18.49 4.57 -9.94
N LYS A 199 19.32 5.62 -9.84
CA LYS A 199 20.53 5.80 -10.67
C LYS A 199 21.55 4.68 -10.44
N ASP A 200 21.73 4.26 -9.19
CA ASP A 200 22.63 3.17 -8.82
C ASP A 200 22.20 1.83 -9.43
N ILE A 201 20.91 1.49 -9.32
CA ILE A 201 20.35 0.26 -9.92
C ILE A 201 20.52 0.28 -11.43
N TYR A 202 20.19 1.41 -12.06
CA TYR A 202 20.29 1.55 -13.50
C TYR A 202 21.73 1.42 -14.00
N LYS A 203 22.68 2.13 -13.38
CA LYS A 203 24.06 2.15 -13.86
C LYS A 203 24.88 0.92 -13.45
N ASN A 204 24.65 0.37 -12.25
CA ASN A 204 25.57 -0.58 -11.65
C ASN A 204 25.01 -2.01 -11.54
N GLU A 205 23.71 -2.24 -11.72
CA GLU A 205 23.09 -3.54 -11.43
C GLU A 205 22.38 -4.22 -12.62
N GLY A 206 22.44 -3.61 -13.81
CA GLY A 206 21.88 -4.17 -15.05
C GLY A 206 20.75 -3.36 -15.68
N GLY A 207 20.73 -2.04 -15.51
CA GLY A 207 19.86 -1.14 -16.27
C GLY A 207 18.37 -1.35 -15.99
N PHE A 208 17.58 -1.30 -17.07
CA PHE A 208 16.13 -1.49 -17.01
C PHE A 208 15.73 -2.84 -16.43
N ARG A 209 16.42 -3.94 -16.77
CA ARG A 209 16.06 -5.28 -16.26
C ARG A 209 16.18 -5.35 -14.73
N ALA A 210 17.15 -4.64 -14.15
CA ALA A 210 17.33 -4.59 -12.70
C ALA A 210 16.19 -3.84 -11.99
N LEU A 211 15.61 -2.82 -12.63
CA LEU A 211 14.47 -2.06 -12.09
C LEU A 211 13.20 -2.89 -11.93
N TYR A 212 13.06 -3.98 -12.69
CA TYR A 212 11.88 -4.87 -12.67
C TYR A 212 12.13 -6.21 -11.97
N ARG A 213 13.21 -6.31 -11.20
CA ARG A 213 13.57 -7.56 -10.51
C ARG A 213 12.58 -7.86 -9.38
N GLY A 214 11.87 -8.98 -9.52
CA GLY A 214 10.80 -9.41 -8.62
C GLY A 214 9.39 -9.17 -9.17
N LEU A 215 9.26 -8.68 -10.41
CA LEU A 215 7.97 -8.52 -11.06
C LEU A 215 7.27 -9.87 -11.24
N MET A 216 7.99 -10.90 -11.71
CA MET A 216 7.45 -12.27 -11.87
C MET A 216 6.82 -12.82 -10.58
N PRO A 217 7.53 -12.90 -9.43
CA PRO A 217 6.89 -13.33 -8.18
C PRO A 217 5.77 -12.39 -7.72
N THR A 218 5.78 -11.11 -8.10
CA THR A 218 4.66 -10.20 -7.82
C THR A 218 3.40 -10.64 -8.58
N SER A 219 3.53 -10.92 -9.88
CA SER A 219 2.42 -11.41 -10.71
C SER A 219 1.89 -12.75 -10.23
N CYS A 220 2.78 -13.70 -9.94
CA CYS A 220 2.42 -15.01 -9.39
C CYS A 220 1.77 -14.91 -8.00
N GLY A 221 1.94 -13.81 -7.29
CA GLY A 221 1.24 -13.58 -6.02
C GLY A 221 -0.13 -12.93 -6.21
N VAL A 222 -0.20 -11.82 -6.94
CA VAL A 222 -1.42 -11.01 -7.04
C VAL A 222 -2.55 -11.78 -7.73
N ALA A 223 -2.29 -12.46 -8.83
CA ALA A 223 -3.35 -13.14 -9.59
C ALA A 223 -4.02 -14.27 -8.78
N PRO A 224 -3.28 -15.21 -8.15
CA PRO A 224 -3.89 -16.22 -7.28
C PRO A 224 -4.57 -15.64 -6.04
N TYR A 225 -4.06 -14.54 -5.48
CA TYR A 225 -4.68 -13.91 -4.31
C TYR A 225 -6.12 -13.47 -4.59
N VAL A 226 -6.37 -12.83 -5.73
CA VAL A 226 -7.72 -12.38 -6.10
C VAL A 226 -8.67 -13.57 -6.26
N GLY A 227 -8.24 -14.60 -6.99
CA GLY A 227 -9.04 -15.81 -7.20
C GLY A 227 -9.32 -16.58 -5.91
N LEU A 228 -8.29 -16.81 -5.08
CA LEU A 228 -8.42 -17.50 -3.80
C LEU A 228 -9.31 -16.73 -2.82
N ASN A 229 -9.13 -15.41 -2.71
CA ASN A 229 -9.95 -14.61 -1.82
C ASN A 229 -11.43 -14.67 -2.22
N PHE A 230 -11.74 -14.58 -3.51
CA PHE A 230 -13.11 -14.72 -4.01
C PHE A 230 -13.67 -16.11 -3.75
N ALA A 231 -12.93 -17.17 -4.11
CA ALA A 231 -13.37 -18.55 -3.92
C ALA A 231 -13.65 -18.86 -2.43
N ILE A 232 -12.73 -18.48 -1.53
CA ILE A 232 -12.89 -18.70 -0.09
C ILE A 232 -14.08 -17.87 0.44
N TYR A 233 -14.23 -16.63 0.00
CA TYR A 233 -15.35 -15.79 0.42
C TYR A 233 -16.70 -16.37 0.01
N GLU A 234 -16.86 -16.82 -1.23
CA GLU A 234 -18.10 -17.45 -1.70
C GLU A 234 -18.36 -18.77 -0.96
N SER A 235 -17.36 -19.63 -0.77
CA SER A 235 -17.52 -20.86 0.02
C SER A 235 -17.95 -20.59 1.48
N MET A 236 -17.39 -19.55 2.11
CA MET A 236 -17.81 -19.15 3.46
C MET A 236 -19.24 -18.61 3.48
N LYS A 237 -19.63 -17.84 2.46
CA LYS A 237 -20.96 -17.26 2.34
C LYS A 237 -22.04 -18.32 2.08
N GLU A 238 -21.73 -19.34 1.29
CA GLU A 238 -22.62 -20.49 1.04
C GLU A 238 -22.87 -21.30 2.32
N ALA A 239 -21.84 -21.43 3.17
CA ALA A 239 -21.94 -22.15 4.45
C ALA A 239 -22.73 -21.42 5.54
N ILE A 240 -23.05 -20.14 5.36
CA ILE A 240 -23.82 -19.34 6.33
C ILE A 240 -25.28 -19.22 5.86
N ASP A 241 -26.20 -19.42 6.81
CA ASP A 241 -27.64 -19.23 6.59
C ASP A 241 -27.95 -17.84 6.05
N GLU A 242 -28.90 -17.78 5.12
CA GLU A 242 -29.28 -16.57 4.40
C GLU A 242 -29.69 -15.41 5.33
N LYS A 243 -30.26 -15.75 6.49
CA LYS A 243 -30.64 -14.80 7.54
C LYS A 243 -29.47 -13.96 8.08
N TYR A 244 -28.25 -14.50 8.09
CA TYR A 244 -27.07 -13.82 8.64
C TYR A 244 -26.16 -13.21 7.58
N ARG A 245 -26.41 -13.48 6.29
CA ARG A 245 -25.58 -12.98 5.18
C ARG A 245 -25.54 -11.46 5.06
N SER A 246 -26.61 -10.78 5.49
CA SER A 246 -26.72 -9.31 5.44
C SER A 246 -26.12 -8.62 6.67
N ASN A 247 -25.72 -9.37 7.70
CA ASN A 247 -25.16 -8.77 8.92
C ASN A 247 -23.78 -8.18 8.61
N PRO A 248 -23.55 -6.86 8.82
CA PRO A 248 -22.27 -6.21 8.53
C PRO A 248 -21.07 -6.85 9.24
N ILE A 249 -21.27 -7.33 10.48
CA ILE A 249 -20.20 -8.00 11.24
C ILE A 249 -19.82 -9.32 10.56
N VAL A 250 -20.80 -10.09 10.08
CA VAL A 250 -20.56 -11.35 9.40
C VAL A 250 -19.83 -11.12 8.08
N ILE A 251 -20.25 -10.14 7.29
CA ILE A 251 -19.58 -9.74 6.03
C ILE A 251 -18.12 -9.33 6.30
N LEU A 252 -17.90 -8.48 7.31
CA LEU A 252 -16.55 -8.03 7.68
C LEU A 252 -15.67 -9.18 8.16
N THR A 253 -16.22 -10.09 8.96
CA THR A 253 -15.47 -11.23 9.51
C THR A 253 -15.14 -12.24 8.41
N MET A 254 -16.08 -12.54 7.52
CA MET A 254 -15.83 -13.37 6.34
C MET A 254 -14.77 -12.76 5.44
N GLY A 255 -14.87 -11.47 5.11
CA GLY A 255 -13.89 -10.78 4.28
C GLY A 255 -12.48 -10.75 4.91
N ALA A 256 -12.40 -10.57 6.23
CA ALA A 256 -11.13 -10.62 6.96
C ALA A 256 -10.52 -12.02 6.97
N LEU A 257 -11.34 -13.06 7.19
CA LEU A 257 -10.89 -14.45 7.22
C LEU A 257 -10.50 -14.95 5.82
N SER A 258 -11.32 -14.71 4.80
CA SER A 258 -11.03 -15.09 3.41
C SER A 258 -9.75 -14.41 2.93
N GLY A 259 -9.61 -13.11 3.19
CA GLY A 259 -8.43 -12.34 2.86
C GLY A 259 -7.19 -12.83 3.61
N GLY A 260 -7.31 -13.15 4.89
CA GLY A 260 -6.25 -13.70 5.72
C GLY A 260 -5.75 -15.07 5.22
N ILE A 261 -6.66 -15.98 4.89
CA ILE A 261 -6.34 -17.32 4.36
C ILE A 261 -5.70 -17.20 2.98
N ALA A 262 -6.30 -16.45 2.06
CA ALA A 262 -5.75 -16.20 0.73
C ALA A 262 -4.35 -15.57 0.80
N GLN A 263 -4.17 -14.56 1.66
CA GLN A 263 -2.87 -13.92 1.86
C GLN A 263 -1.84 -14.89 2.43
N THR A 264 -2.24 -15.84 3.27
CA THR A 264 -1.37 -16.87 3.84
C THR A 264 -0.90 -17.85 2.77
N MET A 265 -1.82 -18.34 1.93
CA MET A 265 -1.48 -19.25 0.82
C MET A 265 -0.52 -18.61 -0.19
N VAL A 266 -0.70 -17.32 -0.46
CA VAL A 266 0.10 -16.57 -1.43
C VAL A 266 1.39 -15.98 -0.81
N TYR A 267 1.50 -15.98 0.51
CA TYR A 267 2.61 -15.36 1.23
C TYR A 267 4.03 -15.75 0.75
N PRO A 268 4.29 -17.01 0.32
CA PRO A 268 5.59 -17.38 -0.26
C PRO A 268 6.02 -16.46 -1.42
N PHE A 269 5.09 -16.04 -2.29
CA PHE A 269 5.41 -15.15 -3.41
C PHE A 269 5.73 -13.72 -2.95
N ASP A 270 5.13 -13.26 -1.84
CA ASP A 270 5.46 -11.97 -1.23
C ASP A 270 6.90 -11.96 -0.67
N ILE A 271 7.36 -13.08 -0.09
CA ILE A 271 8.77 -13.25 0.31
C ILE A 271 9.69 -13.18 -0.91
N LEU A 272 9.38 -13.95 -1.95
CA LEU A 272 10.19 -14.00 -3.15
C LEU A 272 10.31 -12.61 -3.77
N ARG A 273 9.20 -11.88 -3.92
CA ARG A 273 9.21 -10.50 -4.39
C ARG A 273 10.25 -9.66 -3.66
N ARG A 274 10.21 -9.63 -2.32
CA ARG A 274 11.15 -8.80 -1.53
C ARG A 274 12.60 -9.25 -1.67
N ARG A 275 12.85 -10.56 -1.70
CA ARG A 275 14.22 -11.08 -1.87
C ARG A 275 14.81 -10.79 -3.24
N PHE A 276 14.01 -10.93 -4.29
CA PHE A 276 14.42 -10.54 -5.65
C PHE A 276 14.71 -9.03 -5.73
N GLN A 277 13.91 -8.19 -5.08
CA GLN A 277 14.11 -6.74 -5.04
C GLN A 277 15.45 -6.30 -4.40
N VAL A 278 15.98 -7.11 -3.47
CA VAL A 278 17.22 -6.82 -2.75
C VAL A 278 18.40 -7.70 -3.17
N ALA A 279 18.18 -8.61 -4.12
CA ALA A 279 19.15 -9.63 -4.53
C ALA A 279 20.50 -9.05 -4.97
N THR A 280 20.53 -7.90 -5.64
CA THR A 280 21.77 -7.22 -6.06
C THR A 280 22.27 -6.16 -5.09
N LEU A 281 21.54 -5.89 -4.01
CA LEU A 281 21.96 -4.90 -3.02
C LEU A 281 23.34 -5.29 -2.46
N LYS A 282 24.25 -4.31 -2.39
CA LYS A 282 25.66 -4.50 -2.00
C LYS A 282 26.39 -5.57 -2.84
N GLY A 283 26.13 -5.61 -4.15
CA GLY A 283 26.83 -6.52 -5.07
C GLY A 283 26.46 -8.00 -4.87
N GLY A 284 25.27 -8.29 -4.33
CA GLY A 284 24.80 -9.66 -4.15
C GLY A 284 25.24 -10.35 -2.85
N LYS A 285 25.95 -9.63 -1.96
CA LYS A 285 26.41 -10.13 -0.66
C LYS A 285 25.29 -10.51 0.32
N MET A 286 24.04 -10.16 0.01
CA MET A 286 22.86 -10.59 0.77
C MET A 286 22.56 -12.09 0.64
N GLY A 287 23.18 -12.80 -0.32
CA GLY A 287 23.04 -14.25 -0.47
C GLY A 287 21.76 -14.71 -1.18
N PHE A 288 20.93 -13.78 -1.66
CA PHE A 288 19.68 -14.07 -2.37
C PHE A 288 19.88 -14.09 -3.89
N GLN A 289 20.72 -14.99 -4.38
CA GLN A 289 20.87 -15.21 -5.82
C GLN A 289 20.03 -16.41 -6.24
N TYR A 290 19.03 -16.15 -7.08
CA TYR A 290 18.09 -17.15 -7.58
C TYR A 290 18.03 -17.08 -9.10
N LYS A 291 17.97 -18.24 -9.76
CA LYS A 291 17.86 -18.32 -11.22
C LYS A 291 16.42 -18.11 -11.69
N SER A 292 15.44 -18.56 -10.90
CA SER A 292 14.01 -18.46 -11.20
C SER A 292 13.17 -18.40 -9.92
N THR A 293 11.88 -18.08 -10.06
CA THR A 293 10.90 -18.12 -8.95
C THR A 293 10.85 -19.52 -8.31
N TRP A 294 10.87 -20.57 -9.11
CA TRP A 294 10.84 -21.95 -8.62
C TRP A 294 12.14 -22.35 -7.89
N ASP A 295 13.28 -21.97 -8.47
CA ASP A 295 14.59 -22.17 -7.85
C ASP A 295 14.69 -21.43 -6.50
N ALA A 296 14.10 -20.24 -6.40
CA ALA A 296 14.00 -19.50 -5.16
C ALA A 296 13.15 -20.23 -4.11
N LEU A 297 11.96 -20.70 -4.47
CA LEU A 297 11.12 -21.48 -3.55
C LEU A 297 11.87 -22.70 -3.01
N ARG A 298 12.46 -23.50 -3.91
CA ARG A 298 13.24 -24.69 -3.54
C ARG A 298 14.42 -24.33 -2.64
N THR A 299 15.20 -23.32 -3.01
CA THR A 299 16.38 -22.89 -2.25
C THR A 299 16.01 -22.42 -0.85
N ILE A 300 14.90 -21.70 -0.69
CA ILE A 300 14.43 -21.25 0.62
C ILE A 300 14.01 -22.44 1.48
N VAL A 301 13.25 -23.38 0.93
CA VAL A 301 12.82 -24.57 1.67
C VAL A 301 14.03 -25.41 2.12
N VAL A 302 15.02 -25.59 1.24
CA VAL A 302 16.23 -26.37 1.56
C VAL A 302 17.12 -25.66 2.58
N LYS A 303 17.34 -24.35 2.47
CA LYS A 303 18.29 -23.62 3.33
C LYS A 303 17.69 -23.08 4.62
N GLU A 304 16.41 -22.71 4.62
CA GLU A 304 15.74 -22.02 5.73
C GLU A 304 14.52 -22.79 6.26
N GLY A 305 14.15 -23.89 5.63
CA GLY A 305 12.95 -24.66 5.95
C GLY A 305 11.66 -23.97 5.48
N VAL A 306 10.53 -24.66 5.67
CA VAL A 306 9.19 -24.15 5.34
C VAL A 306 8.88 -22.86 6.10
N LYS A 307 9.38 -22.71 7.34
CA LYS A 307 9.24 -21.47 8.13
C LYS A 307 9.89 -20.26 7.45
N GLY A 308 10.90 -20.45 6.60
CA GLY A 308 11.52 -19.40 5.79
C GLY A 308 10.55 -18.70 4.85
N LEU A 309 9.57 -19.44 4.30
CA LEU A 309 8.54 -18.91 3.40
C LEU A 309 7.49 -18.04 4.10
N PHE A 310 7.47 -18.01 5.44
CA PHE A 310 6.50 -17.26 6.23
C PHE A 310 7.12 -16.20 7.15
N ARG A 311 8.40 -15.86 6.93
CA ARG A 311 9.08 -14.79 7.70
C ARG A 311 8.39 -13.45 7.48
N GLY A 312 7.94 -12.80 8.55
CA GLY A 312 7.21 -11.52 8.43
C GLY A 312 5.70 -11.65 8.29
N TRP A 313 5.15 -12.87 8.25
CA TRP A 313 3.72 -13.10 8.07
C TRP A 313 2.90 -12.44 9.19
N GLN A 314 3.33 -12.61 10.45
CA GLN A 314 2.66 -11.99 11.60
C GLN A 314 2.66 -10.47 11.52
N ALA A 315 3.79 -9.85 11.18
CA ALA A 315 3.88 -8.41 10.98
C ALA A 315 2.98 -7.93 9.83
N ASN A 316 2.83 -8.74 8.77
CA ASN A 316 1.89 -8.44 7.70
C ASN A 316 0.43 -8.47 8.19
N MET A 317 0.04 -9.49 8.95
CA MET A 317 -1.32 -9.61 9.50
C MET A 317 -1.67 -8.43 10.42
N TRP A 318 -0.77 -8.10 11.34
CA TRP A 318 -0.97 -7.00 12.30
C TRP A 318 -1.09 -5.64 11.63
N LYS A 319 -0.49 -5.47 10.45
CA LYS A 319 -0.53 -4.23 9.68
C LYS A 319 -1.85 -4.04 8.93
N ILE A 320 -2.49 -5.11 8.46
CA ILE A 320 -3.63 -5.02 7.53
C ILE A 320 -4.81 -4.30 8.18
N MET A 321 -5.23 -4.75 9.37
CA MET A 321 -6.40 -4.19 10.06
C MET A 321 -6.27 -2.69 10.38
N PRO A 322 -5.19 -2.21 11.04
CA PRO A 322 -5.00 -0.78 11.29
C PRO A 322 -4.90 0.04 10.00
N SER A 323 -4.28 -0.51 8.95
CA SER A 323 -4.16 0.18 7.67
C SER A 323 -5.54 0.44 7.06
N MET A 324 -6.43 -0.56 7.06
CA MET A 324 -7.78 -0.40 6.53
C MET A 324 -8.61 0.55 7.40
N ALA A 325 -8.55 0.42 8.72
CA ALA A 325 -9.27 1.31 9.64
C ALA A 325 -8.89 2.78 9.46
N VAL A 326 -7.57 3.09 9.44
CA VAL A 326 -7.09 4.45 9.23
C VAL A 326 -7.46 4.96 7.84
N GLN A 327 -7.41 4.12 6.82
CA GLN A 327 -7.74 4.53 5.45
C GLN A 327 -9.21 4.94 5.32
N TRP A 328 -10.15 4.13 5.81
CA TRP A 328 -11.57 4.46 5.72
C TRP A 328 -11.94 5.65 6.61
N ALA A 329 -11.51 5.64 7.87
CA ALA A 329 -11.78 6.76 8.77
C ALA A 329 -11.20 8.09 8.24
N SER A 330 -9.98 8.07 7.68
CA SER A 330 -9.39 9.27 7.07
C SER A 330 -10.13 9.68 5.81
N TYR A 331 -10.61 8.73 4.99
CA TYR A 331 -11.35 9.04 3.78
C TYR A 331 -12.66 9.78 4.10
N ASP A 332 -13.42 9.27 5.07
CA ASP A 332 -14.70 9.86 5.47
C ASP A 332 -14.49 11.27 6.05
N LEU A 333 -13.55 11.42 7.00
CA LEU A 333 -13.24 12.71 7.61
C LEU A 333 -12.75 13.75 6.60
N ILE A 334 -11.87 13.37 5.67
CA ILE A 334 -11.36 14.28 4.64
C ILE A 334 -12.48 14.65 3.66
N LYS A 335 -13.35 13.70 3.30
CA LYS A 335 -14.48 13.95 2.41
C LYS A 335 -15.49 14.89 3.05
N GLU A 336 -15.84 14.69 4.31
CA GLU A 336 -16.70 15.60 5.07
C GLU A 336 -16.11 17.00 5.17
N PHE A 337 -14.83 17.11 5.53
CA PHE A 337 -14.13 18.39 5.61
C PHE A 337 -14.13 19.14 4.27
N LEU A 338 -13.77 18.47 3.17
CA LEU A 338 -13.70 19.11 1.84
C LEU A 338 -15.07 19.45 1.24
N LYS A 339 -16.13 18.72 1.61
CA LYS A 339 -17.51 19.07 1.24
C LYS A 339 -18.09 20.22 2.09
N GLY A 340 -17.55 20.43 3.29
CA GLY A 340 -17.94 21.52 4.19
C GLY A 340 -17.21 22.85 3.97
N MET A 341 -16.17 22.88 3.12
CA MET A 341 -15.47 24.12 2.69
C MET A 341 -16.20 24.82 1.55
#